data_AF-A0A1X2HH89-F1
#
_entry.id   AF-A0A1X2HH89-F1
#
_cell.length_a   1.000
_cell.length_b   1.000
_cell.length_c   1.000
_cell.angle_alpha   90.00
_cell.angle_beta   90.00
_cell.angle_gamma   90.00
#
_symmetry.space_group_name_H-M   'P 1'
#
loop_
_entity.id
_entity.type
_entity.pdbx_description
1 polymer ?
#
loop_
_entity_poly.entity_id
_entity_poly.type
_entity_poly.pdbx_seq_one_letter_code
_entity_poly.pdbx_strand_id
1 'polypeptide(L)'
;MVFLCWRDCIITLLLITSTIQAIPIASSSIPNESTTDQDDAKINFRRLAQHVSNHLLFDHVDPLVYQLSQHIASVFRTSMTLQRRPFFDNTVAHANRMIIQPAEDHVDHDVIPVDIDILLGQLQGAVGSFLEDKLPGIWNRQLTGLDRTMMQTKLEHYLLSHCPDQSYSCMQHSTAGGVNLLQQIVQAGDQTIRDDLTQAWLSILQNDLPYLFNAAKTQVNGVLTLFDPPEHQDYQLQWDIDWHEMQTLFMDHWTMLTSNLLCHPSDHPVTLHWIRYSKQS
;
A
#
# COMPACT_ATOMS: atom_id res chain seq x y z
N MET A 1 11.59 8.36 -6.43
CA MET A 1 10.27 8.18 -7.07
C MET A 1 9.47 9.42 -6.70
N VAL A 2 9.16 10.29 -7.66
CA VAL A 2 8.41 11.53 -7.39
C VAL A 2 6.94 11.15 -7.32
N PHE A 3 6.35 11.18 -6.12
CA PHE A 3 4.91 11.01 -5.96
C PHE A 3 4.24 12.26 -6.52
N LEU A 4 3.69 12.16 -7.73
CA LEU A 4 2.73 13.14 -8.19
C LEU A 4 1.50 12.99 -7.31
N CYS A 5 1.11 14.09 -6.67
CA CYS A 5 -0.09 14.16 -5.86
C CYS A 5 -1.28 13.67 -6.69
N TRP A 6 -2.10 12.79 -6.09
CA TRP A 6 -3.33 12.24 -6.67
C TRP A 6 -4.18 13.30 -7.37
N ARG A 7 -4.28 14.51 -6.79
CA ARG A 7 -5.03 15.62 -7.38
C ARG A 7 -4.52 16.04 -8.76
N ASP A 8 -3.20 16.10 -8.95
CA ASP A 8 -2.58 16.52 -10.20
C ASP A 8 -2.75 15.45 -11.29
N CYS A 9 -2.74 14.17 -10.90
CA CYS A 9 -3.03 13.07 -11.81
C CYS A 9 -4.50 13.05 -12.25
N ILE A 10 -5.46 13.27 -11.35
CA ILE A 10 -6.89 13.30 -11.73
C ILE A 10 -7.24 14.51 -12.60
N ILE A 11 -6.69 15.69 -12.31
CA ILE A 11 -6.91 16.86 -13.16
C ILE A 11 -6.39 16.59 -14.57
N THR A 12 -5.22 15.96 -14.68
CA THR A 12 -4.63 15.55 -15.98
C THR A 12 -5.49 14.49 -16.67
N LEU A 13 -5.97 13.48 -15.93
CA LEU A 13 -6.85 12.43 -16.47
C LEU A 13 -8.18 13.00 -16.98
N LEU A 14 -8.78 13.95 -16.24
CA LEU A 14 -10.03 14.60 -16.63
C LEU A 14 -9.87 15.49 -17.86
N LEU A 15 -8.73 16.17 -18.00
CA LEU A 15 -8.37 16.92 -19.22
C LEU A 15 -8.21 15.99 -20.43
N ILE A 16 -7.65 14.79 -20.22
CA ILE A 16 -7.54 13.78 -21.29
C ILE A 16 -8.92 13.19 -21.61
N THR A 17 -9.78 12.90 -20.63
CA THR A 17 -11.11 12.35 -20.93
C THR A 17 -12.08 13.35 -21.54
N SER A 18 -11.96 14.64 -21.19
CA SER A 18 -12.79 15.69 -21.78
C SER A 18 -12.42 15.99 -23.23
N THR A 19 -11.15 15.76 -23.62
CA THR A 19 -10.73 15.83 -25.04
C THR A 19 -11.14 14.59 -25.85
N ILE A 20 -11.37 13.44 -25.21
CA ILE A 20 -11.80 12.20 -25.88
C ILE A 20 -13.33 12.12 -26.10
N GLN A 21 -14.13 13.00 -25.49
CA GLN A 21 -15.60 12.99 -25.61
C GLN A 21 -16.20 13.67 -26.86
N ALA A 22 -15.40 13.97 -27.88
CA ALA A 22 -15.90 14.25 -29.23
C ALA A 22 -15.82 12.99 -30.12
N ILE A 23 -16.33 11.85 -29.68
CA ILE A 23 -16.68 10.77 -30.62
C ILE A 23 -18.16 10.96 -30.95
N PRO A 24 -18.52 11.53 -32.12
CA PRO A 24 -19.90 11.65 -32.52
C PRO A 24 -20.48 10.24 -32.63
N ILE A 25 -21.56 9.97 -31.91
CA ILE A 25 -22.42 8.84 -32.22
C ILE A 25 -22.95 9.16 -33.62
N ALA A 26 -22.47 8.42 -34.63
CA ALA A 26 -22.87 8.60 -36.02
C ALA A 26 -24.35 8.22 -36.17
N SER A 27 -25.23 9.17 -35.87
CA SER A 27 -26.61 9.17 -36.32
C SER A 27 -26.58 9.58 -37.79
N SER A 28 -26.66 8.61 -38.69
CA SER A 28 -26.75 8.85 -40.12
C SER A 28 -28.10 9.50 -40.47
N SER A 29 -28.13 10.83 -40.56
CA SER A 29 -28.96 11.61 -41.51
C SER A 29 -28.84 13.12 -41.26
N ILE A 30 -28.51 13.87 -42.31
CA ILE A 30 -28.52 15.35 -42.43
C ILE A 30 -29.36 15.66 -43.70
N PRO A 31 -30.04 16.82 -43.90
CA PRO A 31 -29.90 18.12 -43.19
C PRO A 31 -31.21 18.86 -42.80
N ASN A 32 -30.96 19.98 -42.09
CA ASN A 32 -31.75 21.20 -41.90
C ASN A 32 -32.72 21.25 -40.73
N GLU A 33 -32.30 21.90 -39.65
CA GLU A 33 -33.00 23.09 -39.14
C GLU A 33 -32.13 23.87 -38.16
N SER A 34 -32.29 25.19 -38.20
CA SER A 34 -31.70 26.16 -37.29
C SER A 34 -32.47 26.15 -35.97
N THR A 35 -31.91 25.56 -34.92
CA THR A 35 -32.32 25.81 -33.55
C THR A 35 -31.09 25.93 -32.65
N THR A 36 -31.05 27.04 -31.92
CA THR A 36 -30.24 27.25 -30.73
C THR A 36 -30.70 26.29 -29.63
N ASP A 37 -30.40 25.01 -29.77
CA ASP A 37 -30.37 24.08 -28.66
C ASP A 37 -28.90 23.90 -28.29
N GLN A 38 -28.43 24.71 -27.34
CA GLN A 38 -27.35 24.29 -26.46
C GLN A 38 -27.92 23.10 -25.67
N ASP A 39 -27.94 21.94 -26.31
CA ASP A 39 -28.18 20.66 -25.65
C ASP A 39 -27.12 20.57 -24.55
N ASP A 40 -27.57 20.75 -23.31
CA ASP A 40 -26.75 20.67 -22.12
C ASP A 40 -26.10 19.28 -22.14
N ALA A 41 -24.82 19.23 -22.47
CA ALA A 41 -24.11 17.98 -22.70
C ALA A 41 -24.20 17.13 -21.42
N LYS A 42 -24.96 16.03 -21.48
CA LYS A 42 -25.14 15.13 -20.34
C LYS A 42 -23.86 14.36 -20.10
N ILE A 43 -23.34 14.43 -18.88
CA ILE A 43 -22.15 13.68 -18.50
C ILE A 43 -22.56 12.25 -18.14
N ASN A 44 -21.91 11.27 -18.76
CA ASN A 44 -22.11 9.87 -18.39
C ASN A 44 -21.37 9.55 -17.09
N PHE A 45 -22.07 9.64 -15.95
CA PHE A 45 -21.51 9.38 -14.61
C PHE A 45 -20.95 7.99 -14.45
N ARG A 46 -21.55 6.98 -15.08
CA ARG A 46 -21.02 5.62 -15.05
C ARG A 46 -19.61 5.55 -15.66
N ARG A 47 -19.40 6.17 -16.83
CA ARG A 47 -18.08 6.21 -17.49
C ARG A 47 -17.07 7.00 -16.65
N LEU A 48 -17.50 8.12 -16.06
CA LEU A 48 -16.66 8.92 -15.16
C LEU A 48 -16.25 8.11 -13.92
N ALA A 49 -17.22 7.51 -13.22
CA ALA A 49 -16.98 6.67 -12.05
C ALA A 49 -16.06 5.48 -12.36
N GLN A 50 -16.22 4.86 -13.54
CA GLN A 50 -15.36 3.76 -14.00
C GLN A 50 -13.92 4.21 -14.28
N HIS A 51 -13.73 5.41 -14.85
CA HIS A 51 -12.39 5.95 -15.10
C HIS A 51 -11.69 6.36 -13.82
N VAL A 52 -12.42 7.06 -12.94
CA VAL A 52 -11.91 7.41 -11.62
C VAL A 52 -11.56 6.14 -10.87
N SER A 53 -12.49 5.20 -10.68
CA SER A 53 -12.22 3.97 -9.93
C SER A 53 -11.01 3.18 -10.45
N ASN A 54 -10.83 3.10 -11.77
CA ASN A 54 -9.63 2.50 -12.36
C ASN A 54 -8.35 3.21 -11.95
N HIS A 55 -8.31 4.53 -12.11
CA HIS A 55 -7.14 5.33 -11.72
C HIS A 55 -6.84 5.13 -10.24
N LEU A 56 -7.87 5.12 -9.39
CA LEU A 56 -7.72 4.94 -7.96
C LEU A 56 -7.12 3.57 -7.60
N LEU A 57 -7.60 2.50 -8.24
CA LEU A 57 -7.06 1.17 -7.97
C LEU A 57 -5.62 1.03 -8.47
N PHE A 58 -5.38 1.33 -9.75
CA PHE A 58 -4.11 0.99 -10.39
C PHE A 58 -2.98 1.94 -10.02
N ASP A 59 -3.25 3.24 -9.92
CA ASP A 59 -2.19 4.23 -9.71
C ASP A 59 -1.93 4.52 -8.23
N HIS A 60 -2.86 4.13 -7.33
CA HIS A 60 -2.75 4.42 -5.90
C HIS A 60 -2.82 3.18 -5.03
N VAL A 61 -3.87 2.37 -5.14
CA VAL A 61 -4.06 1.20 -4.26
C VAL A 61 -3.01 0.13 -4.52
N ASP A 62 -2.80 -0.28 -5.77
CA ASP A 62 -1.85 -1.34 -6.11
C ASP A 62 -0.41 -1.00 -5.68
N PRO A 63 0.13 0.21 -5.95
CA PRO A 63 1.45 0.60 -5.47
C PRO A 63 1.56 0.65 -3.95
N LEU A 64 0.52 1.13 -3.26
CA LEU A 64 0.49 1.18 -1.79
C LEU A 64 0.52 -0.24 -1.19
N VAL A 65 -0.32 -1.15 -1.70
CA VAL A 65 -0.36 -2.56 -1.29
C VAL A 65 0.98 -3.23 -1.54
N TYR A 66 1.58 -2.99 -2.71
CA TYR A 66 2.89 -3.52 -3.05
C TYR A 66 3.98 -3.00 -2.11
N GLN A 67 4.07 -1.69 -1.89
CA GLN A 67 5.08 -1.08 -1.02
C GLN A 67 4.96 -1.57 0.42
N LEU A 68 3.74 -1.63 0.96
CA LEU A 68 3.53 -2.14 2.30
C LEU A 68 3.90 -3.63 2.40
N SER A 69 3.58 -4.43 1.37
CA SER A 69 3.96 -5.86 1.34
C SER A 69 5.48 -6.05 1.32
N GLN A 70 6.19 -5.24 0.53
CA GLN A 70 7.65 -5.23 0.51
C GLN A 70 8.24 -4.81 1.85
N HIS A 71 7.65 -3.82 2.51
CA HIS A 71 8.08 -3.39 3.84
C HIS A 71 7.88 -4.50 4.89
N ILE A 72 6.72 -5.18 4.88
CA ILE A 72 6.44 -6.32 5.77
C ILE A 72 7.49 -7.42 5.57
N ALA A 73 7.71 -7.82 4.31
CA ALA A 73 8.72 -8.83 3.98
C ALA A 73 10.11 -8.40 4.44
N SER A 74 10.49 -7.14 4.22
CA SER A 74 11.78 -6.60 4.65
C SER A 74 11.95 -6.70 6.16
N VAL A 75 11.00 -6.22 6.96
CA VAL A 75 11.09 -6.24 8.43
C VAL A 75 11.21 -7.68 8.92
N PHE A 76 10.37 -8.59 8.44
CA PHE A 76 10.47 -10.00 8.82
C PHE A 76 11.84 -10.60 8.53
N ARG A 77 12.46 -10.22 7.40
CA ARG A 77 13.81 -10.70 7.03
C ARG A 77 14.90 -10.11 7.90
N THR A 78 14.91 -8.79 8.04
CA THR A 78 16.00 -8.07 8.71
C THR A 78 15.97 -8.21 10.22
N SER A 79 14.83 -8.60 10.79
CA SER A 79 14.68 -8.82 12.23
C SER A 79 15.14 -10.21 12.69
N MET A 80 15.66 -11.06 11.80
CA MET A 80 16.16 -12.39 12.15
C MET A 80 17.67 -12.38 12.36
N THR A 81 18.12 -12.96 13.46
CA THR A 81 19.53 -13.26 13.73
C THR A 81 19.72 -14.71 14.14
N LEU A 82 20.90 -15.25 13.85
CA LEU A 82 21.36 -16.52 14.40
C LEU A 82 22.29 -16.21 15.57
N GLN A 83 21.90 -16.65 16.76
CA GLN A 83 22.72 -16.54 17.96
C GLN A 83 23.28 -17.89 18.35
N ARG A 84 24.52 -17.89 18.83
CA ARG A 84 25.11 -19.10 19.40
C ARG A 84 24.58 -19.30 20.83
N ARG A 85 24.00 -20.47 21.16
CA ARG A 85 23.65 -20.83 22.53
C ARG A 85 24.93 -20.82 23.38
N PRO A 86 24.92 -20.17 24.56
CA PRO A 86 26.02 -20.32 25.49
C PRO A 86 26.10 -21.78 25.96
N PHE A 87 27.24 -22.42 25.74
CA PHE A 87 27.52 -23.76 26.24
C PHE A 87 27.63 -23.70 27.77
N PHE A 88 26.56 -24.01 28.48
CA PHE A 88 26.62 -24.20 29.92
C PHE A 88 27.14 -25.61 30.20
N ASP A 89 28.45 -25.70 30.41
CA ASP A 89 29.08 -26.94 30.84
C ASP A 89 28.58 -27.27 32.27
N ASN A 90 27.69 -28.24 32.38
CA ASN A 90 27.10 -28.67 33.65
C ASN A 90 28.07 -29.47 34.53
N THR A 91 29.36 -29.47 34.20
CA THR A 91 30.43 -29.93 35.09
C THR A 91 31.21 -28.73 35.61
N VAL A 92 30.75 -28.07 36.68
CA VAL A 92 31.36 -28.12 38.02
C VAL A 92 30.44 -27.35 38.98
N ALA A 93 29.72 -28.07 39.83
CA ALA A 93 29.16 -27.50 41.05
C ALA A 93 30.29 -27.24 42.05
N HIS A 94 31.17 -26.26 41.83
CA HIS A 94 32.03 -25.69 42.88
C HIS A 94 32.06 -24.17 42.71
N ALA A 95 31.55 -23.50 43.74
CA ALA A 95 31.59 -22.07 43.90
C ALA A 95 33.01 -21.53 43.71
N ASN A 96 33.20 -20.64 42.74
CA ASN A 96 34.04 -19.47 42.90
C ASN A 96 33.77 -18.45 41.78
N ARG A 97 33.07 -17.38 42.16
CA ARG A 97 33.17 -16.00 41.67
C ARG A 97 34.20 -15.79 40.54
N MET A 98 33.76 -15.84 39.28
CA MET A 98 34.56 -15.35 38.16
C MET A 98 34.33 -13.84 38.03
N ILE A 99 35.24 -13.08 38.62
CA ILE A 99 35.44 -11.66 38.32
C ILE A 99 35.98 -11.61 36.89
N ILE A 100 35.28 -10.88 36.01
CA ILE A 100 35.74 -10.54 34.67
C ILE A 100 37.02 -9.71 34.84
N GLN A 101 38.18 -10.30 34.55
CA GLN A 101 39.41 -9.56 34.26
C GLN A 101 39.62 -9.59 32.74
N PRO A 102 39.95 -8.45 32.10
CA PRO A 102 40.24 -8.40 30.68
C PRO A 102 41.66 -8.92 30.47
N ALA A 103 41.78 -10.11 29.87
CA ALA A 103 43.05 -10.57 29.32
C ALA A 103 43.05 -10.22 27.83
N GLU A 104 43.80 -9.17 27.51
CA GLU A 104 44.27 -8.86 26.17
C GLU A 104 45.16 -10.00 25.63
N ASP A 105 45.25 -10.10 24.30
CA ASP A 105 46.17 -10.91 23.50
C ASP A 105 45.97 -12.44 23.46
N HIS A 106 44.88 -12.85 22.79
CA HIS A 106 45.01 -13.80 21.68
C HIS A 106 43.94 -13.48 20.62
N VAL A 107 44.33 -12.66 19.66
CA VAL A 107 43.62 -12.48 18.39
C VAL A 107 43.73 -13.79 17.63
N ASP A 108 42.76 -14.69 17.83
CA ASP A 108 42.41 -15.66 16.80
C ASP A 108 41.36 -14.97 15.93
N HIS A 109 41.83 -14.44 14.81
CA HIS A 109 40.99 -13.74 13.84
C HIS A 109 39.85 -14.65 13.38
N ASP A 110 38.63 -14.19 13.63
CA ASP A 110 37.66 -13.92 12.56
C ASP A 110 37.54 -15.00 11.47
N VAL A 111 37.33 -16.25 11.87
CA VAL A 111 36.54 -17.17 11.05
C VAL A 111 35.13 -17.15 11.63
N ILE A 112 34.42 -16.05 11.39
CA ILE A 112 32.96 -16.17 11.28
C ILE A 112 32.79 -17.18 10.14
N PRO A 113 32.27 -18.38 10.41
CA PRO A 113 32.22 -19.43 9.42
C PRO A 113 31.33 -18.90 8.31
N VAL A 114 31.88 -18.80 7.12
CA VAL A 114 31.19 -18.34 5.90
C VAL A 114 29.84 -19.06 5.72
N ASP A 115 29.67 -20.23 6.33
CA ASP A 115 28.44 -21.04 6.35
C ASP A 115 27.27 -20.45 7.17
N ILE A 116 27.50 -19.68 8.25
CA ILE A 116 26.39 -19.14 9.07
C ILE A 116 25.76 -17.92 8.41
N ASP A 117 26.57 -17.02 7.85
CA ASP A 117 26.05 -15.86 7.14
C ASP A 117 25.32 -16.29 5.86
N ILE A 118 25.82 -17.32 5.18
CA ILE A 118 25.12 -17.95 4.06
C ILE A 118 23.80 -18.58 4.54
N LEU A 119 23.81 -19.34 5.63
CA LEU A 119 22.60 -19.94 6.19
C LEU A 119 21.57 -18.87 6.58
N LEU A 120 21.98 -17.83 7.32
CA LEU A 120 21.12 -16.71 7.68
C LEU A 120 20.57 -16.03 6.43
N GLY A 121 21.42 -15.76 5.43
CA GLY A 121 21.01 -15.18 4.16
C GLY A 121 19.99 -16.05 3.40
N GLN A 122 20.16 -17.38 3.41
CA GLN A 122 19.21 -18.32 2.82
C GLN A 122 17.88 -18.35 3.57
N LEU A 123 17.91 -18.35 4.91
CA LEU A 123 16.71 -18.31 5.75
C LEU A 123 15.95 -16.99 5.56
N GLN A 124 16.67 -15.87 5.53
CA GLN A 124 16.13 -14.55 5.18
C GLN A 124 15.52 -14.55 3.78
N GLY A 125 16.20 -15.11 2.79
CA GLY A 125 15.66 -15.26 1.44
C GLY A 125 14.38 -16.08 1.40
N ALA A 126 14.36 -17.22 2.10
CA ALA A 126 13.20 -18.12 2.16
C ALA A 126 11.99 -17.48 2.85
N VAL A 127 12.19 -16.81 3.99
CA VAL A 127 11.11 -16.08 4.68
C VAL A 127 10.58 -14.93 3.82
N GLY A 128 11.47 -14.20 3.15
CA GLY A 128 11.11 -13.17 2.19
C GLY A 128 10.17 -13.70 1.10
N SER A 129 10.62 -14.76 0.42
CA SER A 129 9.84 -15.39 -0.65
C SER A 129 8.51 -15.97 -0.15
N PHE A 130 8.50 -16.57 1.04
CA PHE A 130 7.26 -17.06 1.67
C PHE A 130 6.25 -15.93 1.89
N LEU A 131 6.69 -14.77 2.38
CA LEU A 131 5.80 -13.62 2.60
C LEU A 131 5.34 -13.01 1.29
N GLU A 132 6.24 -12.85 0.31
CA GLU A 132 5.90 -12.36 -1.03
C GLU A 132 4.87 -13.24 -1.74
N ASP A 133 4.87 -14.55 -1.49
CA ASP A 133 3.85 -15.48 -1.99
C ASP A 133 2.50 -15.36 -1.25
N LYS A 134 2.52 -15.19 0.09
CA LYS A 134 1.30 -15.22 0.91
C LYS A 134 0.57 -13.88 1.00
N LEU A 135 1.30 -12.77 1.03
CA LEU A 135 0.71 -11.44 1.21
C LEU A 135 -0.29 -11.06 0.12
N PRO A 136 -0.06 -11.31 -1.19
CA PRO A 136 -1.05 -11.02 -2.22
C PRO A 136 -2.39 -11.73 -1.99
N GLY A 137 -2.35 -12.99 -1.54
CA GLY A 137 -3.57 -13.75 -1.22
C GLY A 137 -4.32 -13.18 -0.02
N ILE A 138 -3.60 -12.72 1.00
CA ILE A 138 -4.18 -12.07 2.19
C ILE A 138 -4.84 -10.75 1.80
N TRP A 139 -4.15 -9.90 1.03
CA TRP A 139 -4.70 -8.65 0.52
C TRP A 139 -5.97 -8.89 -0.30
N ASN A 140 -5.95 -9.83 -1.24
CA ASN A 140 -7.12 -10.14 -2.06
C ASN A 140 -8.34 -10.55 -1.22
N ARG A 141 -8.13 -11.29 -0.12
CA ARG A 141 -9.21 -11.68 0.79
C ARG A 141 -9.75 -10.51 1.61
N GLN A 142 -8.88 -9.59 2.04
CA GLN A 142 -9.28 -8.46 2.88
C GLN A 142 -9.85 -7.29 2.05
N LEU A 143 -9.40 -7.17 0.80
CA LEU A 143 -9.84 -6.16 -0.16
C LEU A 143 -10.99 -6.63 -1.06
N THR A 144 -11.66 -7.75 -0.75
CA THR A 144 -12.79 -8.23 -1.55
C THR A 144 -13.92 -7.19 -1.68
N GLY A 145 -14.02 -6.25 -0.72
CA GLY A 145 -14.95 -5.11 -0.77
C GLY A 145 -14.41 -3.89 -1.53
N LEU A 146 -13.13 -3.84 -1.86
CA LEU A 146 -12.52 -2.76 -2.65
C LEU A 146 -12.34 -3.19 -4.11
N ASP A 147 -13.35 -3.86 -4.67
CA ASP A 147 -13.33 -4.20 -6.08
C ASP A 147 -13.73 -2.98 -6.93
N ARG A 148 -13.32 -3.01 -8.21
CA ARG A 148 -13.63 -1.96 -9.18
C ARG A 148 -15.12 -1.66 -9.26
N THR A 149 -15.96 -2.71 -9.16
CA THR A 149 -17.41 -2.61 -9.31
C THR A 149 -18.04 -1.84 -8.15
N MET A 150 -17.65 -2.16 -6.92
CA MET A 150 -18.16 -1.51 -5.72
C MET A 150 -17.72 -0.06 -5.68
N MET A 151 -16.45 0.23 -5.98
CA MET A 151 -15.98 1.62 -6.00
C MET A 151 -16.66 2.44 -7.10
N GLN A 152 -16.82 1.87 -8.30
CA GLN A 152 -17.58 2.51 -9.36
C GLN A 152 -19.02 2.78 -8.90
N THR A 153 -19.68 1.83 -8.24
CA THR A 153 -21.06 1.97 -7.77
C THR A 153 -21.18 3.04 -6.69
N LYS A 154 -20.25 3.10 -5.73
CA LYS A 154 -20.20 4.14 -4.69
C LYS A 154 -20.03 5.53 -5.31
N LEU A 155 -19.09 5.67 -6.26
CA LEU A 155 -18.86 6.93 -6.97
C LEU A 155 -20.06 7.35 -7.83
N GLU A 156 -20.68 6.42 -8.56
CA GLU A 156 -21.88 6.67 -9.35
C GLU A 156 -23.05 7.12 -8.45
N HIS A 157 -23.24 6.46 -7.31
CA HIS A 157 -24.25 6.86 -6.33
C HIS A 157 -23.98 8.26 -5.75
N TYR A 158 -22.72 8.57 -5.43
CA TYR A 158 -22.32 9.88 -4.94
C TYR A 158 -22.57 10.98 -6.00
N LEU A 159 -22.22 10.70 -7.26
CA LEU A 159 -22.47 11.60 -8.39
C LEU A 159 -23.96 11.87 -8.58
N LEU A 160 -24.80 10.83 -8.55
CA LEU A 160 -26.24 10.96 -8.74
C LEU A 160 -26.93 11.69 -7.59
N SER A 161 -26.46 11.53 -6.35
CA SER A 161 -27.05 12.19 -5.18
C SER A 161 -26.74 13.69 -5.13
N HIS A 162 -25.57 14.10 -5.63
CA HIS A 162 -25.17 15.51 -5.67
C HIS A 162 -25.49 16.21 -6.99
N CYS A 163 -25.77 15.44 -8.04
CA CYS A 163 -26.02 15.95 -9.39
C CYS A 163 -27.05 15.11 -10.16
N PRO A 164 -28.33 15.11 -9.75
CA PRO A 164 -29.34 14.19 -10.30
C PRO A 164 -29.60 14.40 -11.80
N ASP A 165 -29.46 15.63 -12.29
CA ASP A 165 -29.77 15.98 -13.68
C ASP A 165 -28.64 15.63 -14.67
N GLN A 166 -27.49 15.16 -14.16
CA GLN A 166 -26.30 14.80 -14.95
C GLN A 166 -25.82 15.93 -15.89
N SER A 167 -26.19 17.17 -15.57
CA SER A 167 -25.88 18.32 -16.39
C SER A 167 -24.44 18.79 -16.16
N TYR A 168 -23.80 19.25 -17.22
CA TYR A 168 -22.47 19.84 -17.13
C TYR A 168 -22.46 21.09 -16.24
N SER A 169 -23.54 21.87 -16.27
CA SER A 169 -23.76 23.02 -15.41
C SER A 169 -23.67 22.64 -13.93
N CYS A 170 -24.28 21.54 -13.52
CA CYS A 170 -24.22 21.05 -12.15
C CYS A 170 -22.80 20.63 -11.71
N MET A 171 -21.96 20.09 -12.61
CA MET A 171 -20.56 19.81 -12.30
C MET A 171 -19.68 21.06 -12.25
N GLN A 172 -20.02 22.12 -12.99
CA GLN A 172 -19.26 23.38 -12.98
C GLN A 172 -19.71 24.35 -11.89
N HIS A 173 -20.95 24.27 -11.43
CA HIS A 173 -21.47 25.19 -10.42
C HIS A 173 -20.79 24.94 -9.07
N SER A 174 -19.97 25.91 -8.69
CA SER A 174 -19.36 25.99 -7.38
C SER A 174 -20.46 26.19 -6.34
N THR A 175 -20.56 25.29 -5.36
CA THR A 175 -21.36 25.54 -4.16
C THR A 175 -20.83 26.80 -3.47
N ALA A 176 -21.70 27.54 -2.76
CA ALA A 176 -21.32 28.74 -1.99
C ALA A 176 -20.13 28.43 -1.06
N GLY A 177 -18.90 28.68 -1.52
CA GLY A 177 -17.67 28.12 -0.94
C GLY A 177 -16.51 27.90 -1.91
N GLY A 178 -16.71 28.01 -3.24
CA GLY A 178 -15.59 28.05 -4.20
C GLY A 178 -14.98 26.70 -4.58
N VAL A 179 -15.51 25.59 -4.03
CA VAL A 179 -15.06 24.22 -4.34
C VAL A 179 -15.92 23.66 -5.48
N ASN A 180 -15.28 23.13 -6.52
CA ASN A 180 -15.96 22.46 -7.63
C ASN A 180 -16.49 21.08 -7.17
N LEU A 181 -17.68 20.66 -7.61
CA LEU A 181 -18.25 19.34 -7.29
C LEU A 181 -17.27 18.18 -7.61
N LEU A 182 -16.49 18.30 -8.69
CA LEU A 182 -15.40 17.37 -9.04
C LEU A 182 -14.42 17.17 -7.90
N GLN A 183 -14.03 18.25 -7.21
CA GLN A 183 -13.11 18.16 -6.08
C GLN A 183 -13.75 17.43 -4.90
N GLN A 184 -15.05 17.62 -4.67
CA GLN A 184 -15.78 16.90 -3.63
C GLN A 184 -15.92 15.41 -3.96
N ILE A 185 -16.13 15.06 -5.23
CA ILE A 185 -16.18 13.67 -5.70
C ILE A 185 -14.85 12.97 -5.49
N VAL A 186 -13.75 13.63 -5.85
CA VAL A 186 -12.40 13.10 -5.62
C VAL A 186 -12.21 12.90 -4.13
N GLN A 187 -12.41 13.92 -3.31
CA GLN A 187 -12.27 13.82 -1.85
C GLN A 187 -13.13 12.71 -1.23
N ALA A 188 -14.36 12.51 -1.71
CA ALA A 188 -15.24 11.44 -1.24
C ALA A 188 -14.73 10.05 -1.66
N GLY A 189 -14.23 9.90 -2.89
CA GLY A 189 -13.56 8.70 -3.37
C GLY A 189 -12.32 8.38 -2.55
N ASP A 190 -11.46 9.38 -2.34
CA ASP A 190 -10.23 9.30 -1.55
C ASP A 190 -10.51 8.83 -0.13
N GLN A 191 -11.50 9.46 0.53
CA GLN A 191 -11.89 9.12 1.89
C GLN A 191 -12.43 7.69 1.97
N THR A 192 -13.28 7.30 1.01
CA THR A 192 -13.84 5.95 0.94
C THR A 192 -12.73 4.90 0.82
N ILE A 193 -11.77 5.10 -0.09
CA ILE A 193 -10.64 4.19 -0.27
C ILE A 193 -9.80 4.13 0.99
N ARG A 194 -9.50 5.29 1.59
CA ARG A 194 -8.71 5.34 2.82
C ARG A 194 -9.37 4.52 3.92
N ASP A 195 -10.67 4.67 4.11
CA ASP A 195 -11.39 3.98 5.16
C ASP A 195 -11.41 2.46 4.90
N ASP A 196 -11.76 2.05 3.69
CA ASP A 196 -11.80 0.64 3.28
C ASP A 196 -10.40 -0.01 3.38
N LEU A 197 -9.35 0.68 2.92
CA LEU A 197 -7.96 0.21 3.00
C LEU A 197 -7.44 0.17 4.45
N THR A 198 -7.75 1.18 5.27
CA THR A 198 -7.35 1.21 6.68
C THR A 198 -8.00 0.06 7.44
N GLN A 199 -9.28 -0.20 7.18
CA GLN A 199 -9.99 -1.31 7.79
C GLN A 199 -9.37 -2.66 7.37
N ALA A 200 -9.10 -2.85 6.07
CA ALA A 200 -8.43 -4.05 5.57
C ALA A 200 -7.05 -4.22 6.20
N TRP A 201 -6.26 -3.16 6.27
CA TRP A 201 -4.93 -3.16 6.88
C TRP A 201 -4.97 -3.55 8.35
N LEU A 202 -5.88 -2.96 9.15
CA LEU A 202 -6.04 -3.30 10.56
C LEU A 202 -6.41 -4.77 10.74
N SER A 203 -7.26 -5.31 9.88
CA SER A 203 -7.60 -6.73 9.87
C SER A 203 -6.37 -7.60 9.57
N ILE A 204 -5.55 -7.24 8.58
CA ILE A 204 -4.31 -7.94 8.25
C ILE A 204 -3.34 -7.92 9.43
N LEU A 205 -3.13 -6.75 10.01
CA LEU A 205 -2.20 -6.53 11.10
C LEU A 205 -2.59 -7.32 12.36
N GLN A 206 -3.89 -7.39 12.67
CA GLN A 206 -4.38 -8.05 13.87
C GLN A 206 -4.57 -9.55 13.69
N ASN A 207 -5.01 -9.99 12.50
CA ASN A 207 -5.51 -11.34 12.30
C ASN A 207 -4.68 -12.19 11.36
N ASP A 208 -3.84 -11.63 10.49
CA ASP A 208 -3.14 -12.41 9.46
C ASP A 208 -1.63 -12.43 9.67
N LEU A 209 -1.02 -11.26 9.89
CA LEU A 209 0.43 -11.17 10.10
C LEU A 209 0.93 -11.94 11.32
N PRO A 210 0.24 -12.01 12.48
CA PRO A 210 0.69 -12.85 13.60
C PRO A 210 0.77 -14.34 13.22
N TYR A 211 -0.14 -14.83 12.39
CA TYR A 211 -0.11 -16.22 11.93
C TYR A 211 1.01 -16.44 10.91
N LEU A 212 1.23 -15.50 9.99
CA LEU A 212 2.36 -15.56 9.08
C LEU A 212 3.69 -15.55 9.83
N PHE A 213 3.79 -14.74 10.88
CA PHE A 213 4.94 -14.68 11.78
C PHE A 213 5.23 -16.03 12.43
N ASN A 214 4.21 -16.63 13.04
CA ASN A 214 4.36 -17.95 13.68
C ASN A 214 4.66 -19.05 12.65
N ALA A 215 4.05 -19.00 11.47
CA ALA A 215 4.32 -19.94 10.39
C ALA A 215 5.77 -19.83 9.88
N ALA A 216 6.25 -18.61 9.63
CA ALA A 216 7.63 -18.36 9.23
C ALA A 216 8.62 -18.86 10.29
N LYS A 217 8.38 -18.53 11.56
CA LYS A 217 9.20 -19.02 12.69
C LYS A 217 9.24 -20.55 12.75
N THR A 218 8.10 -21.20 12.56
CA THR A 218 8.00 -22.67 12.55
C THR A 218 8.78 -23.27 11.39
N GLN A 219 8.67 -22.69 10.19
CA GLN A 219 9.40 -23.17 9.01
C GLN A 219 10.91 -23.01 9.18
N VAL A 220 11.37 -21.85 9.63
CA VAL A 220 12.82 -21.63 9.84
C VAL A 220 13.36 -22.55 10.93
N ASN A 221 12.66 -22.73 12.04
CA ASN A 221 13.06 -23.67 13.08
C ASN A 221 13.12 -25.10 12.55
N GLY A 222 12.16 -25.51 11.71
CA GLY A 222 12.19 -26.81 11.05
C GLY A 222 13.43 -26.99 10.18
N VAL A 223 13.81 -25.98 9.40
CA VAL A 223 15.04 -26.01 8.61
C VAL A 223 16.27 -26.12 9.52
N LEU A 224 16.35 -25.31 10.57
CA LEU A 224 17.49 -25.37 11.50
C LEU A 224 17.64 -26.71 12.18
N THR A 225 16.54 -27.39 12.55
CA THR A 225 16.61 -28.75 13.11
C THR A 225 17.21 -29.79 12.16
N LEU A 226 17.24 -29.52 10.84
CA LEU A 226 17.90 -30.40 9.86
C LEU A 226 19.39 -30.10 9.72
N PHE A 227 19.80 -28.85 9.98
CA PHE A 227 21.19 -28.40 9.92
C PHE A 227 21.95 -28.60 11.24
N ASP A 228 21.23 -28.76 12.33
CA ASP A 228 21.74 -28.91 13.69
C ASP A 228 21.63 -30.38 14.14
N PRO A 229 22.59 -31.27 13.77
CA PRO A 229 22.62 -32.62 14.30
C PRO A 229 22.74 -32.57 15.83
N PRO A 230 22.23 -33.59 16.57
CA PRO A 230 22.07 -33.54 18.02
C PRO A 230 23.35 -33.28 18.84
N GLU A 231 24.52 -33.29 18.21
CA GLU A 231 25.84 -33.03 18.79
C GLU A 231 26.31 -31.56 18.63
N HIS A 232 25.59 -30.70 17.88
CA HIS A 232 25.99 -29.32 17.53
C HIS A 232 24.92 -28.25 17.81
N GLN A 233 24.16 -28.41 18.91
CA GLN A 233 23.05 -27.53 19.37
C GLN A 233 23.41 -26.07 19.70
N ASP A 234 24.39 -25.54 18.99
CA ASP A 234 25.03 -24.28 19.25
C ASP A 234 24.25 -23.14 18.65
N TYR A 235 23.25 -23.32 17.78
CA TYR A 235 22.57 -22.18 17.14
C TYR A 235 21.08 -22.09 17.49
N GLN A 236 20.66 -20.89 17.86
CA GLN A 236 19.25 -20.52 17.98
C GLN A 236 18.95 -19.34 17.10
N LEU A 237 17.81 -19.46 16.48
CA LEU A 237 17.19 -18.38 15.77
C LEU A 237 16.52 -17.44 16.76
N GLN A 238 16.91 -16.18 16.76
CA GLN A 238 16.31 -15.15 17.57
C GLN A 238 15.81 -14.03 16.68
N TRP A 239 14.57 -13.61 16.93
CA TRP A 239 14.09 -12.36 16.34
C TRP A 239 14.52 -11.23 17.26
N ASP A 240 15.19 -10.24 16.69
CA ASP A 240 15.74 -9.11 17.44
C ASP A 240 14.66 -8.22 18.04
N ILE A 241 13.48 -8.22 17.41
CA ILE A 241 12.31 -7.45 17.82
C ILE A 241 11.13 -8.38 18.05
N ASP A 242 10.31 -8.03 19.02
CA ASP A 242 9.08 -8.77 19.29
C ASP A 242 7.95 -8.39 18.32
N TRP A 243 6.84 -9.12 18.41
CA TRP A 243 5.68 -8.88 17.56
C TRP A 243 5.08 -7.47 17.75
N HIS A 244 5.12 -6.92 18.96
CA HIS A 244 4.56 -5.61 19.25
C HIS A 244 5.38 -4.48 18.62
N GLU A 245 6.71 -4.60 18.66
CA GLU A 245 7.62 -3.70 17.98
C GLU A 245 7.46 -3.78 16.46
N MET A 246 7.33 -4.99 15.89
CA MET A 246 7.00 -5.16 14.46
C MET A 246 5.69 -4.46 14.08
N GLN A 247 4.63 -4.63 14.88
CA GLN A 247 3.35 -3.96 14.64
C GLN A 247 3.50 -2.44 14.61
N THR A 248 4.32 -1.89 15.51
CA THR A 248 4.60 -0.45 15.57
C THR A 248 5.28 0.02 14.28
N LEU A 249 6.33 -0.69 13.83
CA LEU A 249 7.00 -0.38 12.56
C LEU A 249 6.03 -0.42 11.37
N PHE A 250 5.15 -1.41 11.32
CA PHE A 250 4.16 -1.51 10.25
C PHE A 250 3.13 -0.39 10.29
N MET A 251 2.67 0.01 11.48
CA MET A 251 1.72 1.12 11.63
C MET A 251 2.34 2.48 11.29
N ASP A 252 3.60 2.69 11.66
CA ASP A 252 4.32 3.91 11.30
C ASP A 252 4.50 3.99 9.79
N HIS A 253 4.86 2.87 9.14
CA HIS A 253 4.99 2.81 7.70
C HIS A 253 3.64 3.00 6.98
N TRP A 254 2.57 2.39 7.50
CA TRP A 254 1.21 2.61 7.02
C TRP A 254 0.81 4.09 7.06
N THR A 255 1.06 4.74 8.20
CA THR A 255 0.75 6.17 8.40
C THR A 255 1.55 7.05 7.46
N MET A 256 2.82 6.73 7.23
CA MET A 256 3.68 7.41 6.25
C MET A 256 3.16 7.25 4.81
N LEU A 257 2.80 6.02 4.39
CA LEU A 257 2.30 5.77 3.04
C LEU A 257 0.96 6.46 2.79
N THR A 258 0.03 6.37 3.75
CA THR A 258 -1.31 6.95 3.61
C THR A 258 -1.31 8.47 3.71
N SER A 259 -0.44 9.08 4.52
CA SER A 259 -0.30 10.54 4.55
C SER A 259 0.26 11.10 3.23
N ASN A 260 1.18 10.38 2.59
CA ASN A 260 1.79 10.78 1.31
C ASN A 260 0.90 10.53 0.10
N LEU A 261 0.10 9.46 0.11
CA LEU A 261 -0.86 9.17 -0.98
C LEU A 261 -1.92 10.27 -1.12
N LEU A 262 -2.19 11.00 -0.04
CA LEU A 262 -3.36 11.85 0.14
C LEU A 262 -2.95 13.30 0.47
N CYS A 263 -2.10 13.91 -0.36
CA CYS A 263 -1.71 15.30 -0.13
C CYS A 263 -2.93 16.20 0.02
N HIS A 264 -2.94 16.99 1.09
CA HIS A 264 -4.07 17.82 1.48
C HIS A 264 -4.35 18.88 0.39
N PRO A 265 -5.62 19.11 0.01
CA PRO A 265 -5.97 20.09 -1.02
C PRO A 265 -5.52 21.54 -0.70
N SER A 266 -5.18 21.83 0.56
CA SER A 266 -4.83 23.14 1.08
C SER A 266 -3.41 23.60 0.72
N ASP A 267 -2.49 22.69 0.39
CA ASP A 267 -1.05 23.02 0.37
C ASP A 267 -0.53 23.40 -1.02
N HIS A 268 -1.38 23.28 -2.04
CA HIS A 268 -1.11 23.82 -3.36
C HIS A 268 -2.23 24.75 -3.80
N PRO A 269 -2.00 26.07 -3.85
CA PRO A 269 -2.87 26.99 -4.57
C PRO A 269 -2.71 26.70 -6.06
N VAL A 270 -3.43 25.70 -6.57
CA VAL A 270 -3.63 25.54 -8.01
C VAL A 270 -4.50 26.72 -8.43
N THR A 271 -3.78 27.73 -8.89
CA THR A 271 -4.30 28.95 -9.46
C THR A 271 -5.27 28.56 -10.57
N LEU A 272 -6.46 29.14 -10.54
CA LEU A 272 -7.57 29.08 -11.50
C LEU A 272 -7.19 29.57 -12.93
N HIS A 273 -6.01 29.22 -13.43
CA HIS A 273 -5.52 29.65 -14.74
C HIS A 273 -6.03 28.78 -15.91
N TRP A 274 -6.72 27.68 -15.62
CA TRP A 274 -6.97 26.60 -16.58
C TRP A 274 -8.32 26.64 -17.31
N ILE A 275 -9.20 27.60 -17.02
CA ILE A 275 -10.47 27.76 -17.77
C ILE A 275 -10.28 28.50 -19.11
N ARG A 276 -9.08 29.03 -19.40
CA ARG A 276 -8.86 29.81 -20.65
C ARG A 276 -8.57 28.97 -21.91
N TYR A 277 -8.27 27.69 -21.78
CA TYR A 277 -7.81 26.87 -22.93
C TYR A 277 -8.89 26.02 -23.62
N SER A 278 -10.14 25.97 -23.13
CA SER A 278 -11.23 25.24 -23.82
C SER A 278 -12.15 26.11 -24.69
N LYS A 279 -11.79 27.38 -24.95
CA LYS A 279 -12.58 28.30 -25.80
C LYS A 279 -11.96 28.60 -27.16
N GLN A 280 -10.93 27.86 -27.60
CA GLN A 280 -10.23 28.12 -28.86
C GLN A 280 -10.06 26.90 -29.78
N SER A 281 -10.81 25.82 -29.59
CA SER A 281 -10.87 24.70 -30.55
C SER A 281 -12.30 24.46 -31.00
#